data_AF-A0A932UC58-F1
#
_entry.id   AF-A0A932UC58-F1
#
_cell.length_a   1.000
_cell.length_b   1.000
_cell.length_c   1.000
_cell.angle_alpha   90.00
_cell.angle_beta   90.00
_cell.angle_gamma   90.00
#
_symmetry.space_group_name_H-M   'P 1'
#
loop_
_entity.id
_entity.type
_entity.pdbx_description
1 polymer ?
#
loop_
_entity_poly.entity_id
_entity_poly.type
_entity_poly.pdbx_seq_one_letter_code
_entity_poly.pdbx_strand_id
1 'polypeptide(L)'
;MEGRDPVYAGVGVGYMLRGGSAASATDYTLTEPPAGEEWLIDPPHVMFVVPWDLDPALYSTDPMSGGPYIMWEGSPYEHLMAPVVVK
;
A
#
# COMPACT_ATOMS: atom_id res chain seq x y z
N MET A 1 2.42 17.47 -6.52
CA MET A 1 2.42 17.44 -5.04
C MET A 1 3.41 18.48 -4.55
N GLU A 2 3.12 19.21 -3.48
CA GLU A 2 3.79 20.45 -3.07
C GLU A 2 5.23 20.30 -2.48
N GLY A 3 5.95 19.22 -2.82
CA GLY A 3 7.34 19.01 -2.43
C GLY A 3 7.61 18.86 -0.93
N ARG A 4 6.56 18.62 -0.13
CA ARG A 4 6.64 18.38 1.31
C ARG A 4 5.95 17.06 1.61
N ASP A 5 6.54 16.30 2.52
CA ASP A 5 5.93 15.06 2.97
C ASP A 5 4.58 15.33 3.65
N PRO A 6 3.58 14.46 3.45
CA PRO A 6 2.29 14.58 4.11
C PRO A 6 2.47 14.48 5.63
N VAL A 7 1.69 15.27 6.37
CA VAL A 7 1.52 15.13 7.82
C VAL A 7 0.09 14.68 8.07
N TYR A 8 -0.07 13.46 8.57
CA TYR A 8 -1.38 12.92 8.89
C TYR A 8 -1.79 13.33 10.31
N ALA A 9 -2.95 14.00 10.44
CA ALA A 9 -3.49 14.41 11.74
C ALA A 9 -4.36 13.32 12.41
N GLY A 10 -4.58 12.20 11.72
CA GLY A 10 -5.43 11.10 12.16
C GLY A 10 -5.44 9.96 11.15
N VAL A 11 -6.26 8.95 11.44
CA VAL A 11 -6.38 7.78 10.56
C VAL A 11 -7.28 8.11 9.37
N GLY A 12 -6.75 7.95 8.16
CA GLY A 12 -7.49 7.92 6.91
C GLY A 12 -7.89 6.50 6.54
N VAL A 13 -9.09 6.33 5.99
CA VAL A 13 -9.59 5.03 5.51
C VAL A 13 -10.08 5.18 4.07
N GLY A 14 -9.58 4.33 3.18
CA GLY A 14 -10.04 4.19 1.80
C GLY A 14 -10.38 2.73 1.49
N TYR A 15 -10.99 2.47 0.33
CA TYR A 15 -11.26 1.11 -0.11
C TYR A 15 -11.24 0.99 -1.63
N MET A 16 -10.84 -0.19 -2.13
CA MET A 16 -11.01 -0.59 -3.52
C MET A 16 -11.59 -2.01 -3.56
N LEU A 17 -12.91 -2.13 -3.44
CA LEU A 17 -13.58 -3.44 -3.33
C LEU A 17 -13.62 -4.26 -4.63
N ARG A 18 -13.14 -3.69 -5.74
CA ARG A 18 -12.93 -4.42 -7.00
C ARG A 18 -11.46 -4.84 -7.19
N GLY A 19 -10.60 -4.56 -6.21
CA GLY A 19 -9.15 -4.56 -6.40
C GLY A 19 -8.72 -3.38 -7.27
N GLY A 20 -7.45 -3.37 -7.63
CA GLY A 20 -6.84 -2.34 -8.46
C GLY A 20 -5.62 -2.86 -9.19
N SER A 21 -4.80 -1.91 -9.63
CA SER A 21 -3.49 -2.19 -10.18
C SER A 21 -2.53 -1.09 -9.76
N ALA A 22 -1.32 -1.46 -9.37
CA ALA A 22 -0.25 -0.55 -9.03
C ALA A 22 1.02 -0.89 -9.81
N ALA A 23 1.86 0.12 -10.05
CA ALA A 23 3.15 -0.08 -10.68
C ALA A 23 4.14 -0.82 -9.77
N SER A 24 4.06 -0.57 -8.46
CA SER A 24 4.92 -1.19 -7.46
C SER A 24 4.24 -1.22 -6.08
N ALA A 25 4.52 -2.27 -5.31
CA ALA A 25 4.11 -2.37 -3.91
C ALA A 25 5.02 -1.55 -2.98
N THR A 26 6.25 -1.23 -3.40
CA THR A 26 7.29 -0.69 -2.53
C THR A 26 7.76 0.72 -2.94
N ASP A 27 7.59 1.09 -4.21
CA ASP A 27 7.99 2.41 -4.73
C ASP A 27 6.76 3.21 -5.20
N TYR A 28 6.38 4.22 -4.41
CA TYR A 28 5.25 5.09 -4.69
C TYR A 28 5.49 6.08 -5.83
N THR A 29 6.73 6.24 -6.29
CA THR A 29 7.12 7.21 -7.33
C THR A 29 6.96 6.65 -8.74
N LEU A 30 6.87 5.32 -8.87
CA LEU A 30 6.68 4.64 -10.14
C LEU A 30 5.24 4.79 -10.62
N THR A 31 5.09 5.27 -11.85
CA THR A 31 3.79 5.33 -12.55
C THR A 31 3.58 4.17 -13.52
N GLU A 32 4.62 3.38 -13.77
CA GLU A 32 4.63 2.20 -14.63
C GLU A 32 5.50 1.11 -13.97
N PRO A 33 5.20 -0.18 -14.19
CA PRO A 33 6.02 -1.26 -13.67
C PRO A 33 7.49 -1.12 -14.10
N PRO A 34 8.46 -1.54 -13.26
CA PRO A 34 9.85 -1.63 -13.67
C PRO A 34 10.01 -2.44 -14.97
N ALA A 35 11.07 -2.15 -15.73
CA ALA A 35 11.29 -2.78 -17.02
C ALA A 35 11.36 -4.32 -16.88
N GLY A 36 10.43 -5.02 -17.52
CA GLY A 36 10.33 -6.48 -17.49
C GLY A 36 9.42 -7.03 -16.39
N GLU A 37 8.79 -6.18 -15.59
CA GLU A 37 7.80 -6.55 -14.58
C GLU A 37 6.37 -6.28 -15.08
N GLU A 38 5.40 -7.00 -14.50
CA GLU A 38 3.98 -6.80 -14.77
C GLU A 38 3.36 -5.85 -13.75
N TRP A 39 2.17 -5.32 -14.07
CA TRP A 39 1.38 -4.58 -13.10
C TRP A 39 1.08 -5.45 -11.89
N LEU A 40 1.33 -4.91 -10.70
CA LEU A 40 0.86 -5.52 -9.47
C LEU A 40 -0.67 -5.43 -9.46
N ILE A 41 -1.33 -6.59 -9.32
CA ILE A 41 -2.78 -6.66 -9.14
C ILE A 41 -3.07 -6.91 -7.68
N ASP A 42 -3.59 -5.89 -6.99
CA ASP A 42 -4.00 -6.01 -5.59
C ASP A 42 -5.45 -6.52 -5.48
N PRO A 43 -5.72 -7.45 -4.55
CA PRO A 43 -7.07 -7.96 -4.33
C PRO A 43 -7.99 -6.86 -3.76
N PRO A 44 -9.31 -7.05 -3.74
CA PRO A 44 -10.22 -6.18 -2.99
C PRO A 44 -9.73 -5.93 -1.56
N HIS A 45 -9.58 -4.66 -1.18
CA HIS A 45 -8.99 -4.28 0.11
C HIS A 45 -9.57 -2.98 0.69
N VAL A 46 -9.36 -2.80 1.99
CA VAL A 46 -9.44 -1.52 2.70
C VAL A 46 -8.02 -1.04 2.93
N MET A 47 -7.77 0.26 2.77
CA MET A 47 -6.48 0.90 3.00
C MET A 47 -6.56 1.84 4.18
N PHE A 48 -5.55 1.78 5.05
CA PHE A 48 -5.40 2.68 6.18
C PHE A 48 -4.14 3.52 6.00
N VAL A 49 -4.31 4.82 6.16
CA VAL A 49 -3.21 5.78 6.26
C VAL A 49 -3.16 6.27 7.69
N VAL A 50 -2.03 6.07 8.37
CA VAL A 50 -1.91 6.29 9.81
C VAL A 50 -0.85 7.34 10.11
N PRO A 51 -0.96 8.07 11.24
CA PRO A 51 0.02 9.10 11.62
C PRO A 51 1.27 8.55 12.33
N TRP A 52 1.48 7.23 12.30
CA TRP A 52 2.63 6.54 12.91
C TRP A 52 3.20 5.52 11.93
N ASP A 53 4.46 5.14 12.13
CA ASP A 53 5.14 4.15 11.27
C ASP A 53 4.53 2.75 11.44
N LEU A 54 4.36 2.03 10.35
CA LEU A 54 3.93 0.63 10.39
C LEU A 54 5.13 -0.28 10.67
N ASP A 55 4.95 -1.28 11.55
CA ASP A 55 6.03 -2.19 11.93
C ASP A 55 6.16 -3.34 10.91
N PRO A 56 7.27 -3.41 10.15
CA PRO A 56 7.49 -4.48 9.17
C PRO A 56 7.79 -5.84 9.81
N ALA A 57 8.04 -5.90 11.13
CA ALA A 57 8.08 -7.16 11.85
C ALA A 57 6.67 -7.76 12.06
N LEU A 58 5.61 -6.93 11.94
CA LEU A 58 4.21 -7.36 12.09
C LEU A 58 3.50 -7.60 10.76
N TYR A 59 3.89 -6.89 9.71
CA TYR A 59 3.19 -6.90 8.43
C TYR A 59 4.18 -7.18 7.29
N SER A 60 3.75 -8.01 6.34
CA SER A 60 4.53 -8.25 5.11
C SER A 60 4.51 -7.03 4.20
N THR A 61 5.46 -6.93 3.27
CA THR A 61 5.36 -6.03 2.10
C THR A 61 4.88 -6.76 0.86
N ASP A 62 4.63 -8.07 0.94
CA ASP A 62 4.08 -8.89 -0.13
C ASP A 62 2.53 -8.83 -0.13
N PRO A 63 1.90 -8.28 -1.18
CA PRO A 63 0.45 -8.26 -1.34
C PRO A 63 -0.20 -9.64 -1.40
N MET A 64 0.60 -10.67 -1.72
CA MET A 64 0.16 -12.06 -1.85
C MET A 64 0.40 -12.88 -0.57
N SER A 65 0.89 -12.26 0.51
CA SER A 65 1.12 -12.91 1.81
C SER A 65 -0.16 -13.45 2.48
N GLY A 66 -1.34 -13.07 1.99
CA GLY A 66 -2.64 -13.57 2.45
C GLY A 66 -3.20 -12.85 3.68
N GLY A 67 -2.47 -11.88 4.22
CA GLY A 67 -2.91 -11.03 5.34
C GLY A 67 -2.71 -9.54 5.03
N PRO A 68 -2.90 -8.67 6.03
CA PRO A 68 -2.55 -7.26 5.89
C PRO A 68 -1.07 -7.07 5.56
N TYR A 69 -0.79 -6.14 4.66
CA TYR A 69 0.56 -5.85 4.19
C TYR A 69 0.80 -4.34 4.13
N ILE A 70 2.06 -3.93 4.25
CA ILE A 70 2.50 -2.55 4.09
C ILE A 70 2.80 -2.32 2.61
N MET A 71 2.11 -1.34 2.02
CA MET A 71 2.46 -0.79 0.73
C MET A 71 3.29 0.49 0.95
N TRP A 72 4.38 0.60 0.20
CA TRP A 72 5.35 1.70 0.25
C TRP A 72 6.02 1.89 1.62
N GLU A 73 6.47 0.76 2.20
CA GLU A 73 7.25 0.71 3.44
C GLU A 73 8.39 1.74 3.46
N GLY A 74 8.57 2.39 4.61
CA GLY A 74 9.58 3.40 4.88
C GLY A 74 9.30 4.75 4.21
N SER A 75 8.20 4.89 3.47
CA SER A 75 7.84 6.14 2.81
C SER A 75 6.84 6.96 3.63
N PRO A 76 6.76 8.28 3.42
CA PRO A 76 5.70 9.12 3.98
C PRO A 76 4.28 8.74 3.52
N TYR A 77 4.17 7.83 2.56
CA TYR A 77 2.90 7.39 1.98
C TYR A 77 2.59 5.94 2.35
N GLU A 78 3.12 5.40 3.46
CA GLU A 78 2.77 4.05 3.90
C GLU A 78 1.24 3.82 3.97
N HIS A 79 0.78 2.73 3.35
CA HIS A 79 -0.58 2.25 3.48
C HIS A 79 -0.57 0.86 4.11
N LEU A 80 -1.35 0.67 5.18
CA LEU A 80 -1.71 -0.68 5.62
C LEU A 80 -2.86 -1.17 4.75
N MET A 81 -2.57 -2.12 3.89
CA MET A 81 -3.51 -2.73 2.96
C MET A 81 -4.11 -3.97 3.61
N ALA A 82 -5.42 -3.98 3.84
CA ALA A 82 -6.14 -5.09 4.44
C ALA A 82 -7.09 -5.73 3.42
N PRO A 83 -6.73 -6.90 2.85
CA PRO A 83 -7.62 -7.63 1.94
C PRO A 83 -8.96 -7.97 2.60
N VAL A 84 -10.07 -7.75 1.89
CA VAL A 84 -11.43 -8.09 2.37
C VAL A 84 -11.92 -9.43 1.85
N VAL A 85 -11.21 -10.00 0.88
CA VAL A 85 -11.41 -11.36 0.40
C VAL A 85 -10.17 -12.15 0.73
N VAL A 86 -10.33 -13.18 1.54
CA VAL A 86 -9.28 -14.17 1.79
C VAL A 86 -9.33 -15.14 0.62
N LYS A 87 -8.20 -15.35 -0.05
CA LYS A 87 -8.09 -16.32 -1.14
C LYS A 87 -7.97 -17.73 -0.59
#